data_AF-A0A3M0W7W3-F1
#
_entry.id   AF-A0A3M0W7W3-F1
#
_cell.length_a   1.000
_cell.length_b   1.000
_cell.length_c   1.000
_cell.angle_alpha   90.00
_cell.angle_beta   90.00
_cell.angle_gamma   90.00
#
_symmetry.space_group_name_H-M   'P 1'
#
loop_
_entity.id
_entity.type
_entity.pdbx_description
1 polymer ?
#
loop_
_entity_poly.entity_id
_entity_poly.type
_entity_poly.pdbx_seq_one_letter_code
_entity_poly.pdbx_strand_id
1 'polypeptide(L)'
;MGSILLSPKFLLPLSILAPILYQADKTWLPKQYVFSPETLQAISQTAIAAHTCSAINSNDSSTTTNLSTSTSTLLSTIHTALRAEYGDAITAKPLTESADDWFFNNAGGAMGNMIILHASLTEYLIFFGTPLQTQGHSGVHLAHDYFTILEGEQHVAYPHSLEPIVYGPGQQNYLRRGDAIHYVMPDKCFALELAQGWIPAMLPFGFADTFTSTFDFGNLWKTVRLTATRMAEQALRGKF
;
A
#
# COMPACT_ATOMS: atom_id res chain seq x y z
N MET A 1 2.07 34.21 -22.17
CA MET A 1 2.68 32.92 -21.78
C MET A 1 1.98 31.68 -22.36
N GLY A 2 1.06 31.80 -23.33
CA GLY A 2 0.26 30.66 -23.85
C GLY A 2 0.73 30.00 -25.16
N SER A 3 1.87 30.40 -25.75
CA SER A 3 2.23 29.98 -27.12
C SER A 3 3.31 28.89 -27.24
N ILE A 4 3.94 28.48 -26.13
CA ILE A 4 5.03 27.47 -26.16
C ILE A 4 4.45 26.04 -26.24
N LEU A 5 3.34 25.79 -25.55
CA LEU A 5 2.67 24.47 -25.49
C LEU A 5 1.99 24.05 -26.80
N LEU A 6 1.67 25.00 -27.69
CA LEU A 6 1.03 24.76 -28.99
C LEU A 6 2.02 24.68 -30.16
N SER A 7 3.33 24.71 -29.89
CA SER A 7 4.30 24.61 -30.98
C SER A 7 4.34 23.17 -31.56
N PRO A 8 4.52 23.01 -32.88
CA PRO A 8 4.60 21.69 -33.52
C PRO A 8 5.67 20.77 -32.90
N LYS A 9 6.72 21.35 -32.31
CA LYS A 9 7.82 20.62 -31.66
C LYS A 9 7.40 19.88 -30.39
N PHE A 10 6.33 20.32 -29.73
CA PHE A 10 5.75 19.66 -28.55
C PHE A 10 4.51 18.82 -28.89
N LEU A 11 3.73 19.24 -29.89
CA LEU A 11 2.53 18.52 -30.31
C LEU A 11 2.85 17.19 -31.03
N LEU A 12 3.91 17.15 -31.85
CA LEU A 12 4.26 15.94 -32.60
C LEU A 12 4.71 14.78 -31.69
N PRO A 13 5.65 14.95 -30.73
CA PRO A 13 6.00 13.88 -29.80
C PRO A 13 4.83 13.46 -28.92
N LEU A 14 3.99 14.41 -28.48
CA LEU A 14 2.81 14.10 -27.66
C LEU A 14 1.78 13.27 -28.44
N SER A 15 1.57 13.59 -29.73
CA SER A 15 0.65 12.84 -30.59
C SER A 15 1.07 11.39 -30.85
N ILE A 16 2.36 11.08 -30.69
CA ILE A 16 2.92 9.73 -30.82
C ILE A 16 2.97 9.03 -29.44
N LEU A 17 3.43 9.74 -28.41
CA LEU A 17 3.64 9.18 -27.09
C LEU A 17 2.32 8.89 -26.36
N ALA A 18 1.33 9.78 -26.46
CA ALA A 18 0.04 9.60 -25.80
C ALA A 18 -0.68 8.30 -26.20
N PRO A 19 -0.83 7.94 -27.50
CA PRO A 19 -1.44 6.65 -27.85
C PRO A 19 -0.60 5.45 -27.43
N ILE A 20 0.74 5.54 -27.42
CA ILE A 20 1.61 4.47 -26.91
C ILE A 20 1.37 4.25 -25.43
N LEU A 21 1.37 5.33 -24.62
CA LEU A 21 1.10 5.25 -23.19
C LEU A 21 -0.31 4.74 -22.90
N TYR A 22 -1.31 5.21 -23.66
CA TYR A 22 -2.68 4.71 -23.57
C TYR A 22 -2.77 3.21 -23.87
N GLN A 23 -2.09 2.74 -24.92
CA GLN A 23 -2.08 1.31 -25.25
C GLN A 23 -1.32 0.49 -24.21
N ALA A 24 -0.19 0.98 -23.71
CA ALA A 24 0.54 0.33 -22.62
C ALA A 24 -0.36 0.21 -21.37
N ASP A 25 -1.06 1.29 -21.02
CA ASP A 25 -2.00 1.35 -19.89
C ASP A 25 -3.16 0.36 -20.03
N LYS A 26 -3.75 0.23 -21.23
CA LYS A 26 -4.92 -0.63 -21.44
C LYS A 26 -4.59 -2.10 -21.69
N THR A 27 -3.43 -2.40 -22.28
CA THR A 27 -3.17 -3.74 -22.86
C THR A 27 -1.94 -4.44 -22.30
N TRP A 28 -0.95 -3.71 -21.81
CA TRP A 28 0.29 -4.27 -21.27
C TRP A 28 0.25 -4.28 -19.74
N LEU A 29 -0.10 -3.17 -19.12
CA LEU A 29 -0.10 -2.96 -17.67
C LEU A 29 -0.90 -4.03 -16.92
N PRO A 30 -2.17 -4.35 -17.26
CA PRO A 30 -2.93 -5.36 -16.52
C PRO A 30 -2.38 -6.79 -16.63
N LYS A 31 -1.51 -7.05 -17.61
CA LYS A 31 -0.88 -8.37 -17.80
C LYS A 31 0.37 -8.56 -16.96
N GLN A 32 0.87 -7.49 -16.35
CA GLN A 32 2.06 -7.56 -15.48
C GLN A 32 1.70 -7.91 -14.04
N TYR A 33 0.42 -7.81 -13.68
CA TYR A 33 -0.03 -8.04 -12.32
C TYR A 33 0.20 -9.48 -11.87
N VAL A 34 0.83 -9.60 -10.71
CA VAL A 34 1.16 -10.84 -10.01
C VAL A 34 0.07 -11.19 -9.01
N PHE A 35 -0.56 -10.19 -8.39
CA PHE A 35 -1.49 -10.40 -7.28
C PHE A 35 -2.95 -10.34 -7.71
N SER A 36 -3.77 -11.21 -7.10
CA SER A 36 -5.24 -11.11 -7.15
C SER A 36 -5.71 -10.46 -5.85
N PRO A 37 -6.44 -9.33 -5.92
CA PRO A 37 -7.02 -8.70 -4.73
C PRO A 37 -7.89 -9.64 -3.90
N GLU A 38 -8.63 -10.54 -4.56
CA GLU A 38 -9.51 -11.52 -3.93
C GLU A 38 -8.71 -12.57 -3.15
N THR A 39 -7.64 -13.11 -3.73
CA THR A 39 -6.76 -14.07 -3.04
C THR A 39 -6.07 -13.42 -1.85
N LEU A 40 -5.57 -12.19 -1.98
CA LEU A 40 -4.98 -11.44 -0.85
C LEU A 40 -6.00 -11.22 0.28
N GLN A 41 -7.24 -10.87 -0.06
CA GLN A 41 -8.30 -10.70 0.92
C GLN A 41 -8.64 -12.03 1.62
N ALA A 42 -8.72 -13.13 0.87
CA ALA A 42 -9.01 -14.46 1.42
C ALA A 42 -7.90 -14.95 2.37
N ILE A 43 -6.62 -14.73 2.02
CA ILE A 43 -5.48 -15.02 2.90
C ILE A 43 -5.59 -14.21 4.20
N SER A 44 -5.90 -12.91 4.08
CA SER A 44 -6.06 -12.02 5.22
C SER A 44 -7.20 -12.48 6.15
N GLN A 45 -8.38 -12.77 5.60
CA GLN A 45 -9.53 -13.28 6.36
C GLN A 45 -9.23 -14.60 7.06
N THR A 46 -8.54 -15.52 6.38
CA THR A 46 -8.14 -16.82 6.96
C THR A 46 -7.20 -16.62 8.14
N ALA A 47 -6.21 -15.74 8.00
CA ALA A 47 -5.25 -15.45 9.08
C ALA A 47 -5.94 -14.78 10.27
N ILE A 48 -6.85 -13.82 10.04
CA ILE A 48 -7.63 -13.14 11.09
C ILE A 48 -8.50 -14.14 11.86
N ALA A 49 -9.18 -15.05 11.15
CA ALA A 49 -10.02 -16.07 11.78
C ALA A 49 -9.18 -17.02 12.66
N ALA A 50 -8.04 -17.50 12.16
CA ALA A 50 -7.13 -18.34 12.94
C ALA A 50 -6.58 -17.61 14.18
N HIS A 51 -6.21 -16.34 14.02
CA HIS A 51 -5.69 -15.51 15.10
C HIS A 51 -6.74 -15.28 16.20
N THR A 52 -7.98 -14.99 15.82
CA THR A 52 -9.09 -14.77 16.76
C THR A 52 -9.45 -16.06 17.53
N CYS A 53 -9.47 -17.22 16.86
CA CYS A 53 -9.68 -18.51 17.52
C CYS A 53 -8.59 -18.83 18.55
N SER A 54 -7.32 -18.51 18.25
CA SER A 54 -6.21 -18.71 19.18
C SER A 54 -6.32 -17.83 20.43
N ALA A 55 -6.74 -16.57 20.24
CA ALA A 55 -6.96 -15.63 21.34
C ALA A 55 -8.10 -16.08 22.29
N ILE A 56 -9.21 -16.60 21.75
CA ILE A 56 -10.35 -17.10 22.55
C ILE A 56 -9.93 -18.31 23.42
N ASN A 57 -9.06 -19.18 22.92
CA ASN A 57 -8.60 -20.34 23.67
C ASN A 57 -7.57 -19.99 24.76
N SER A 58 -7.01 -18.77 24.69
CA SER A 58 -5.97 -18.27 25.58
C SER A 58 -6.58 -17.19 26.48
N ASN A 59 -7.48 -17.55 27.40
CA ASN A 59 -8.10 -16.64 28.37
C ASN A 59 -7.09 -16.06 29.39
N ASP A 60 -6.06 -15.35 28.94
CA ASP A 60 -5.10 -14.65 29.79
C ASP A 60 -5.40 -13.15 29.80
N SER A 61 -5.94 -12.68 30.93
CA SER A 61 -6.43 -11.32 31.16
C SER A 61 -5.28 -10.39 31.58
N SER A 62 -4.25 -10.24 30.75
CA SER A 62 -3.17 -9.26 30.98
C SER A 62 -3.08 -8.26 29.80
N THR A 63 -3.62 -7.06 30.04
CA THR A 63 -4.30 -6.24 29.02
C THR A 63 -3.46 -5.11 28.39
N THR A 64 -2.13 -5.20 28.27
CA THR A 64 -1.40 -4.12 27.56
C THR A 64 -0.09 -4.54 26.88
N THR A 65 0.62 -5.54 27.40
CA THR A 65 1.86 -6.05 26.78
C THR A 65 1.61 -7.08 25.67
N ASN A 66 0.43 -7.71 25.62
CA ASN A 66 0.11 -8.78 24.67
C ASN A 66 -0.40 -8.28 23.30
N LEU A 67 -0.84 -7.02 23.20
CA LEU A 67 -1.47 -6.49 21.99
C LEU A 67 -0.46 -6.21 20.85
N SER A 68 0.80 -5.90 21.19
CA SER A 68 1.89 -5.75 20.22
C SER A 68 2.35 -7.11 19.65
N THR A 69 2.37 -8.14 20.49
CA THR A 69 2.69 -9.53 20.12
C THR A 69 1.59 -10.15 19.24
N SER A 70 0.34 -9.75 19.45
CA SER A 70 -0.83 -10.15 18.65
C SER A 70 -0.71 -9.69 17.18
N THR A 71 -0.53 -8.39 16.93
CA THR A 71 -0.44 -7.86 15.55
C THR A 71 0.76 -8.42 14.81
N SER A 72 1.93 -8.42 15.44
CA SER A 72 3.16 -8.92 14.81
C SER A 72 3.04 -10.39 14.40
N THR A 73 2.35 -11.20 15.22
CA THR A 73 2.04 -12.60 14.90
C THR A 73 1.08 -12.69 13.71
N LEU A 74 -0.01 -11.92 13.70
CA LEU A 74 -0.95 -11.87 12.57
C LEU A 74 -0.23 -11.50 11.25
N LEU A 75 0.56 -10.42 11.26
CA LEU A 75 1.31 -9.99 10.08
C LEU A 75 2.31 -11.06 9.61
N SER A 76 3.00 -11.71 10.55
CA SER A 76 3.95 -12.81 10.25
C SER A 76 3.26 -14.03 9.63
N THR A 77 2.09 -14.41 10.13
CA THR A 77 1.26 -15.47 9.56
C THR A 77 0.83 -15.13 8.13
N ILE A 78 0.37 -13.89 7.90
CA ILE A 78 0.00 -13.42 6.55
C ILE A 78 1.21 -13.43 5.62
N HIS A 79 2.36 -12.89 6.05
CA HIS A 79 3.60 -12.92 5.25
C HIS A 79 3.98 -14.35 4.85
N THR A 80 3.91 -15.29 5.79
CA THR A 80 4.18 -16.71 5.53
C THR A 80 3.22 -17.30 4.49
N ALA A 81 1.92 -17.01 4.62
CA ALA A 81 0.91 -17.47 3.67
C ALA A 81 1.09 -16.84 2.28
N LEU A 82 1.40 -15.54 2.21
CA LEU A 82 1.70 -14.85 0.96
C LEU A 82 2.94 -15.43 0.28
N ARG A 83 3.98 -15.78 1.04
CA ARG A 83 5.17 -16.47 0.50
C ARG A 83 4.84 -17.85 -0.04
N ALA A 84 3.97 -18.60 0.64
CA ALA A 84 3.53 -19.92 0.18
C ALA A 84 2.75 -19.82 -1.14
N GLU A 85 1.91 -18.80 -1.30
CA GLU A 85 1.09 -18.59 -2.51
C GLU A 85 1.89 -17.99 -3.68
N TYR A 86 2.65 -16.92 -3.43
CA TYR A 86 3.25 -16.10 -4.49
C TYR A 86 4.78 -16.27 -4.62
N GLY A 87 5.40 -17.09 -3.76
CA GLY A 87 6.82 -17.41 -3.78
C GLY A 87 7.71 -16.17 -3.79
N ASP A 88 8.58 -16.08 -4.80
CA ASP A 88 9.56 -15.01 -4.94
C ASP A 88 8.97 -13.65 -5.34
N ALA A 89 7.64 -13.54 -5.50
CA ALA A 89 7.00 -12.22 -5.56
C ALA A 89 7.16 -11.49 -4.21
N ILE A 90 7.17 -12.22 -3.11
CA ILE A 90 7.21 -11.67 -1.75
C ILE A 90 8.65 -11.69 -1.23
N THR A 91 9.02 -10.69 -0.43
CA THR A 91 10.32 -10.60 0.23
C THR A 91 10.68 -11.90 0.96
N ALA A 92 11.94 -12.35 0.77
CA ALA A 92 12.46 -13.59 1.35
C ALA A 92 12.62 -13.53 2.87
N LYS A 93 12.99 -12.36 3.38
CA LYS A 93 13.29 -12.12 4.77
C LYS A 93 12.01 -12.22 5.62
N PRO A 94 11.97 -13.09 6.64
CA PRO A 94 10.84 -13.17 7.55
C PRO A 94 10.58 -11.84 8.27
N LEU A 95 9.32 -11.53 8.58
CA LEU A 95 8.98 -10.30 9.29
C LEU A 95 9.65 -10.17 10.66
N THR A 96 9.85 -11.29 11.36
CA THR A 96 10.53 -11.34 12.68
C THR A 96 11.96 -10.82 12.65
N GLU A 97 12.62 -10.86 11.49
CA GLU A 97 13.98 -10.38 11.29
C GLU A 97 14.01 -9.01 10.57
N SER A 98 12.85 -8.49 10.16
CA SER A 98 12.71 -7.32 9.28
C SER A 98 12.42 -6.02 10.03
N ALA A 99 12.75 -5.93 11.32
CA ALA A 99 12.56 -4.72 12.12
C ALA A 99 13.18 -3.48 11.46
N ASP A 100 14.40 -3.61 10.94
CA ASP A 100 15.11 -2.52 10.26
C ASP A 100 14.53 -2.15 8.89
N ASP A 101 13.61 -2.94 8.34
CA ASP A 101 12.96 -2.67 7.06
C ASP A 101 11.65 -1.89 7.20
N TRP A 102 11.16 -1.68 8.44
CA TRP A 102 10.03 -0.79 8.73
C TRP A 102 10.46 0.68 8.70
N PHE A 103 9.61 1.54 8.15
CA PHE A 103 9.88 2.97 8.07
C PHE A 103 8.59 3.78 8.09
N PHE A 104 8.70 5.09 8.33
CA PHE A 104 7.52 5.96 8.35
C PHE A 104 7.08 6.30 6.92
N ASN A 105 5.79 6.30 6.70
CA ASN A 105 5.17 6.86 5.50
C ASN A 105 4.35 8.08 5.90
N ASN A 106 4.70 9.24 5.34
CA ASN A 106 4.03 10.51 5.56
C ASN A 106 3.53 11.03 4.20
N ALA A 107 2.22 11.02 3.99
CA ALA A 107 1.61 11.46 2.74
C ALA A 107 0.16 11.92 2.95
N GLY A 108 -0.23 13.02 2.30
CA GLY A 108 -1.59 13.54 2.35
C GLY A 108 -2.04 14.00 3.74
N GLY A 109 -1.09 14.35 4.61
CA GLY A 109 -1.34 14.69 6.01
C GLY A 109 -1.44 13.48 6.95
N ALA A 110 -1.45 12.25 6.43
CA ALA A 110 -1.45 11.04 7.22
C ALA A 110 -0.03 10.55 7.48
N MET A 111 0.17 9.93 8.65
CA MET A 111 1.39 9.25 9.04
C MET A 111 1.12 7.81 9.46
N GLY A 112 1.98 6.89 9.07
CA GLY A 112 1.95 5.50 9.52
C GLY A 112 3.30 4.81 9.38
N ASN A 113 3.37 3.56 9.79
CA ASN A 113 4.49 2.66 9.61
C ASN A 113 4.22 1.77 8.40
N MET A 114 5.25 1.54 7.60
CA MET A 114 5.18 0.77 6.38
C MET A 114 6.33 -0.22 6.29
N ILE A 115 6.06 -1.41 5.73
CA ILE A 115 7.08 -2.34 5.25
C ILE A 115 6.69 -2.86 3.86
N ILE A 116 7.68 -2.93 2.97
CA ILE A 116 7.50 -3.38 1.59
C ILE A 116 7.62 -4.91 1.51
N LEU A 117 6.56 -5.57 1.04
CA LEU A 117 6.54 -7.01 0.76
C LEU A 117 6.81 -7.31 -0.71
N HIS A 118 6.38 -6.40 -1.60
CA HIS A 118 6.65 -6.43 -3.02
C HIS A 118 6.69 -4.99 -3.56
N ALA A 119 7.55 -4.72 -4.54
CA ALA A 119 7.48 -3.51 -5.35
C ALA A 119 7.97 -3.80 -6.77
N SER A 120 7.23 -3.35 -7.77
CA SER A 120 7.56 -3.33 -9.18
C SER A 120 7.14 -1.98 -9.79
N LEU A 121 7.29 -1.79 -11.11
CA LEU A 121 6.75 -0.62 -11.80
C LEU A 121 5.21 -0.64 -11.85
N THR A 122 4.61 -1.83 -11.80
CA THR A 122 3.16 -2.00 -11.98
C THR A 122 2.38 -2.33 -10.71
N GLU A 123 3.04 -2.82 -9.66
CA GLU A 123 2.41 -3.13 -8.38
C GLU A 123 3.29 -2.87 -7.16
N TYR A 124 2.67 -2.62 -6.01
CA TYR A 124 3.31 -2.86 -4.73
C TYR A 124 2.37 -3.63 -3.80
N LEU A 125 2.97 -4.36 -2.87
CA LEU A 125 2.28 -4.95 -1.74
C LEU A 125 3.02 -4.56 -0.47
N ILE A 126 2.31 -3.95 0.48
CA ILE A 126 2.88 -3.46 1.74
C ILE A 126 1.99 -3.86 2.91
N PHE A 127 2.59 -3.95 4.10
CA PHE A 127 1.82 -3.69 5.30
C PHE A 127 1.93 -2.21 5.63
N PHE A 128 0.79 -1.57 5.86
CA PHE A 128 0.71 -0.20 6.33
C PHE A 128 -0.19 -0.15 7.57
N GLY A 129 0.17 0.70 8.52
CA GLY A 129 -0.67 0.91 9.69
C GLY A 129 -0.03 1.80 10.73
N THR A 130 -0.75 2.04 11.81
CA THR A 130 -0.27 2.84 12.93
C THR A 130 -0.75 2.22 14.24
N PRO A 131 0.09 2.21 15.30
CA PRO A 131 -0.36 1.87 16.64
C PRO A 131 -1.16 3.02 17.31
N LEU A 132 -1.25 4.17 16.65
CA LEU A 132 -1.98 5.37 17.06
C LEU A 132 -3.13 5.62 16.05
N GLN A 133 -3.65 6.84 16.02
CA GLN A 133 -4.58 7.31 14.99
C GLN A 133 -3.86 7.97 13.81
N THR A 134 -4.51 8.06 12.65
CA THR A 134 -4.04 8.84 11.50
C THR A 134 -5.20 9.23 10.59
N GLN A 135 -5.10 10.35 9.88
CA GLN A 135 -6.11 10.77 8.89
C GLN A 135 -5.49 11.60 7.79
N GLY A 136 -6.10 11.61 6.61
CA GLY A 136 -5.59 12.42 5.52
C GLY A 136 -6.30 12.20 4.19
N HIS A 137 -5.80 12.89 3.17
CA HIS A 137 -6.23 12.72 1.80
C HIS A 137 -5.60 11.46 1.20
N SER A 138 -6.36 10.62 0.51
CA SER A 138 -5.83 9.38 -0.12
C SER A 138 -4.77 9.62 -1.19
N GLY A 139 -4.84 10.79 -1.82
CA GLY A 139 -4.14 11.10 -3.07
C GLY A 139 -5.00 10.73 -4.28
N VAL A 140 -4.57 11.17 -5.46
CA VAL A 140 -5.20 10.85 -6.75
C VAL A 140 -4.18 10.08 -7.57
N HIS A 141 -4.36 8.77 -7.64
CA HIS A 141 -3.32 7.87 -8.15
C HIS A 141 -3.66 7.32 -9.53
N LEU A 142 -2.62 7.03 -10.32
CA LEU A 142 -2.73 6.26 -11.57
C LEU A 142 -2.69 4.75 -11.31
N ALA A 143 -3.20 4.33 -10.16
CA ALA A 143 -3.30 2.95 -9.71
C ALA A 143 -4.62 2.71 -8.98
N HIS A 144 -5.09 1.47 -9.06
CA HIS A 144 -6.10 0.92 -8.17
C HIS A 144 -5.46 0.61 -6.83
N ASP A 145 -6.14 0.87 -5.74
CA ASP A 145 -5.66 0.61 -4.38
C ASP A 145 -6.69 -0.26 -3.65
N TYR A 146 -6.21 -1.36 -3.08
CA TYR A 146 -6.99 -2.34 -2.32
C TYR A 146 -6.45 -2.39 -0.91
N PHE A 147 -7.21 -1.83 0.01
CA PHE A 147 -6.81 -1.66 1.39
C PHE A 147 -7.58 -2.64 2.29
N THR A 148 -6.97 -3.78 2.60
CA THR A 148 -7.60 -4.85 3.39
C THR A 148 -7.27 -4.69 4.86
N ILE A 149 -8.26 -4.38 5.68
CA ILE A 149 -8.06 -4.16 7.12
C ILE A 149 -7.73 -5.48 7.80
N LEU A 150 -6.66 -5.50 8.58
CA LEU A 150 -6.19 -6.67 9.33
C LEU A 150 -6.53 -6.54 10.82
N GLU A 151 -6.43 -5.33 11.36
CA GLU A 151 -6.76 -4.97 12.73
C GLU A 151 -7.23 -3.53 12.77
N GLY A 152 -8.15 -3.20 13.68
CA GLY A 152 -8.72 -1.86 13.81
C GLY A 152 -9.78 -1.56 12.75
N GLU A 153 -9.97 -0.28 12.46
CA GLU A 153 -10.96 0.21 11.51
C GLU A 153 -10.39 1.32 10.62
N GLN A 154 -10.86 1.38 9.38
CA GLN A 154 -10.69 2.52 8.50
C GLN A 154 -12.06 3.12 8.19
N HIS A 155 -12.21 4.42 8.40
CA HIS A 155 -13.40 5.16 7.98
C HIS A 155 -13.06 6.02 6.78
N VAL A 156 -13.94 6.05 5.79
CA VAL A 156 -13.73 6.81 4.56
C VAL A 156 -14.95 7.63 4.18
N ALA A 157 -14.71 8.76 3.55
CA ALA A 157 -15.75 9.62 3.01
C ALA A 157 -15.36 10.11 1.61
N TYR A 158 -16.29 10.01 0.67
CA TYR A 158 -16.18 10.63 -0.65
C TYR A 158 -16.59 12.10 -0.56
N PRO A 159 -16.19 12.93 -1.55
CA PRO A 159 -16.77 14.27 -1.69
C PRO A 159 -18.29 14.19 -1.65
N HIS A 160 -18.93 15.05 -0.84
CA HIS A 160 -20.38 15.12 -0.61
C HIS A 160 -21.01 14.04 0.30
N SER A 161 -20.26 13.03 0.75
CA SER A 161 -20.76 12.10 1.76
C SER A 161 -21.00 12.83 3.09
N LEU A 162 -22.17 12.65 3.69
CA LEU A 162 -22.50 13.16 5.03
C LEU A 162 -22.21 12.13 6.14
N GLU A 163 -22.05 10.86 5.76
CA GLU A 163 -21.77 9.75 6.66
C GLU A 163 -20.58 8.94 6.14
N PRO A 164 -19.72 8.39 7.02
CA PRO A 164 -18.58 7.59 6.61
C PRO A 164 -18.98 6.16 6.23
N ILE A 165 -18.19 5.56 5.36
CA ILE A 165 -18.15 4.11 5.17
C ILE A 165 -17.07 3.55 6.10
N VAL A 166 -17.43 2.56 6.92
CA VAL A 166 -16.53 1.94 7.90
C VAL A 166 -16.12 0.55 7.42
N TYR A 167 -14.80 0.31 7.37
CA TYR A 167 -14.19 -0.97 7.06
C TYR A 167 -13.50 -1.53 8.30
N GLY A 168 -13.91 -2.71 8.74
CA GLY A 168 -13.29 -3.47 9.84
C GLY A 168 -12.48 -4.68 9.35
N PRO A 169 -11.93 -5.50 10.26
CA PRO A 169 -11.02 -6.59 9.93
C PRO A 169 -11.60 -7.58 8.90
N GLY A 170 -10.82 -7.88 7.87
CA GLY A 170 -11.18 -8.75 6.74
C GLY A 170 -11.96 -8.06 5.61
N GLN A 171 -12.47 -6.84 5.84
CA GLN A 171 -13.09 -6.02 4.81
C GLN A 171 -12.02 -5.28 3.99
N GLN A 172 -12.34 -4.98 2.74
CA GLN A 172 -11.43 -4.34 1.80
C GLN A 172 -12.06 -3.07 1.26
N ASN A 173 -11.37 -1.95 1.44
CA ASN A 173 -11.67 -0.71 0.77
C ASN A 173 -10.99 -0.72 -0.61
N TYR A 174 -11.79 -0.70 -1.67
CA TYR A 174 -11.30 -0.61 -3.04
C TYR A 174 -11.41 0.82 -3.53
N LEU A 175 -10.28 1.52 -3.58
CA LEU A 175 -10.17 2.85 -4.15
C LEU A 175 -9.78 2.74 -5.61
N ARG A 176 -10.69 3.15 -6.49
CA ARG A 176 -10.44 3.10 -7.93
C ARG A 176 -9.42 4.15 -8.33
N ARG A 177 -8.66 3.82 -9.37
CA ARG A 177 -7.77 4.75 -10.04
C ARG A 177 -8.47 6.07 -10.37
N GLY A 178 -7.86 7.17 -9.95
CA GLY A 178 -8.35 8.53 -10.17
C GLY A 178 -9.42 9.01 -9.19
N ASP A 179 -9.96 8.13 -8.33
CA ASP A 179 -10.85 8.56 -7.25
C ASP A 179 -10.02 9.15 -6.09
N ALA A 180 -10.69 9.91 -5.22
CA ALA A 180 -10.10 10.49 -4.02
C ALA A 180 -11.09 10.39 -2.85
N ILE A 181 -10.56 10.10 -1.67
CA ILE A 181 -11.32 10.03 -0.43
C ILE A 181 -10.56 10.76 0.68
N HIS A 182 -11.32 11.25 1.67
CA HIS A 182 -10.77 11.48 3.01
C HIS A 182 -10.86 10.16 3.77
N TYR A 183 -9.79 9.77 4.44
CA TYR A 183 -9.81 8.59 5.30
C TYR A 183 -9.27 8.90 6.70
N VAL A 184 -9.70 8.11 7.67
CA VAL A 184 -9.19 8.10 9.03
C VAL A 184 -9.06 6.66 9.52
N MET A 185 -7.99 6.39 10.26
CA MET A 185 -7.86 5.29 11.19
C MET A 185 -7.96 5.90 12.59
N PRO A 186 -9.11 5.81 13.26
CA PRO A 186 -9.37 6.56 14.48
C PRO A 186 -8.55 6.08 15.68
N ASP A 187 -8.08 4.83 15.62
CA ASP A 187 -7.25 4.17 16.61
C ASP A 187 -6.22 3.28 15.89
N LYS A 188 -5.52 2.43 16.64
CA LYS A 188 -4.63 1.41 16.11
C LYS A 188 -5.28 0.66 14.95
N CYS A 189 -4.67 0.73 13.78
CA CYS A 189 -5.14 0.07 12.57
C CYS A 189 -3.96 -0.41 11.74
N PHE A 190 -4.05 -1.64 11.23
CA PHE A 190 -3.08 -2.22 10.29
C PHE A 190 -3.81 -2.88 9.14
N ALA A 191 -3.24 -2.77 7.95
CA ALA A 191 -3.81 -3.28 6.72
C ALA A 191 -2.75 -3.90 5.80
N LEU A 192 -3.21 -4.81 4.96
CA LEU A 192 -2.50 -5.24 3.76
C LEU A 192 -2.98 -4.37 2.60
N GLU A 193 -2.06 -3.62 2.01
CA GLU A 193 -2.35 -2.70 0.92
C GLU A 193 -1.68 -3.17 -0.37
N LEU A 194 -2.51 -3.36 -1.40
CA LEU A 194 -2.09 -3.66 -2.76
C LEU A 194 -2.42 -2.45 -3.63
N ALA A 195 -1.42 -1.91 -4.33
CA ALA A 195 -1.67 -0.99 -5.44
C ALA A 195 -1.32 -1.64 -6.78
N GLN A 196 -2.18 -1.44 -7.79
CA GLN A 196 -2.01 -1.94 -9.15
C GLN A 196 -2.18 -0.81 -10.17
N GLY A 197 -1.11 -0.43 -10.85
CA GLY A 197 -1.08 0.69 -11.80
C GLY A 197 0.32 1.24 -12.01
N TRP A 198 0.44 2.49 -12.41
CA TRP A 198 1.77 3.09 -12.60
C TRP A 198 2.37 3.54 -11.25
N ILE A 199 3.02 2.63 -10.53
CA ILE A 199 3.53 2.86 -9.17
C ILE A 199 4.49 4.05 -9.08
N PRO A 200 5.45 4.26 -10.01
CA PRO A 200 6.31 5.44 -9.95
C PRO A 200 5.56 6.78 -9.98
N ALA A 201 4.34 6.82 -10.56
CA ALA A 201 3.53 8.02 -10.60
C ALA A 201 2.90 8.37 -9.24
N MET A 202 2.88 7.44 -8.27
CA MET A 202 2.40 7.68 -6.89
C MET A 202 3.48 8.31 -6.01
N LEU A 203 4.76 8.13 -6.34
CA LEU A 203 5.89 8.59 -5.52
C LEU A 203 5.91 10.11 -5.24
N PRO A 204 5.57 11.01 -6.19
CA PRO A 204 5.52 12.44 -5.89
C PRO A 204 4.56 12.78 -4.75
N PHE A 205 3.40 12.11 -4.68
CA PHE A 205 2.47 12.26 -3.56
C PHE A 205 3.07 11.69 -2.27
N GLY A 206 3.65 10.47 -2.33
CA GLY A 206 4.29 9.82 -1.20
C GLY A 206 5.47 10.58 -0.59
N PHE A 207 6.10 11.49 -1.34
CA PHE A 207 7.24 12.29 -0.87
C PHE A 207 6.90 13.74 -0.54
N ALA A 208 5.72 14.24 -0.95
CA ALA A 208 5.39 15.65 -0.84
C ALA A 208 5.48 16.17 0.60
N ASP A 209 4.95 15.43 1.56
CA ASP A 209 4.98 15.82 2.98
C ASP A 209 6.39 15.76 3.56
N THR A 210 7.30 14.93 3.03
CA THR A 210 8.71 15.00 3.44
C THR A 210 9.34 16.33 3.05
N PHE A 211 9.11 16.79 1.82
CA PHE A 211 9.72 18.03 1.32
C PHE A 211 9.06 19.30 1.86
N THR A 212 7.82 19.20 2.33
CA THR A 212 7.01 20.38 2.71
C THR A 212 6.61 20.41 4.19
N SER A 213 6.78 19.32 4.94
CA SER A 213 6.38 19.21 6.34
C SER A 213 7.49 18.63 7.22
N THR A 214 7.86 17.36 7.03
CA THR A 214 8.67 16.64 8.04
C THR A 214 10.17 16.89 7.91
N PHE A 215 10.66 17.16 6.70
CA PHE A 215 12.08 17.26 6.37
C PHE A 215 12.92 16.03 6.82
N ASP A 216 12.29 14.86 6.96
CA ASP A 216 12.96 13.62 7.34
C ASP A 216 13.64 12.96 6.12
N PHE A 217 14.77 13.54 5.72
CA PHE A 217 15.55 13.06 4.58
C PHE A 217 16.22 11.70 4.85
N GLY A 218 16.41 11.33 6.12
CA GLY A 218 16.92 10.00 6.49
C GLY A 218 15.89 8.92 6.15
N ASN A 219 14.64 9.14 6.52
CA ASN A 219 13.53 8.26 6.17
C ASN A 219 13.25 8.25 4.65
N LEU A 220 13.38 9.39 3.97
CA LEU A 220 13.27 9.45 2.51
C LEU A 220 14.32 8.57 1.82
N TRP A 221 15.60 8.68 2.23
CA TRP A 221 16.66 7.86 1.69
C TRP A 221 16.38 6.37 1.91
N LYS A 222 15.94 5.99 3.11
CA LYS A 222 15.55 4.61 3.43
C LYS A 222 14.42 4.13 2.50
N THR A 223 13.38 4.95 2.33
CA THR A 223 12.23 4.66 1.44
C THR A 223 12.67 4.43 0.00
N VAL A 224 13.45 5.36 -0.56
CA VAL A 224 13.95 5.28 -1.94
C VAL A 224 14.84 4.06 -2.13
N ARG A 225 15.81 3.83 -1.21
CA ARG A 225 16.74 2.70 -1.28
C ARG A 225 15.98 1.37 -1.25
N LEU A 226 15.08 1.18 -0.28
CA LEU A 226 14.32 -0.06 -0.15
C LEU A 226 13.44 -0.28 -1.38
N THR A 227 12.69 0.73 -1.81
CA THR A 227 11.82 0.64 -3.00
C THR A 227 12.61 0.28 -4.25
N ALA A 228 13.72 0.98 -4.51
CA ALA A 228 14.57 0.72 -5.68
C ALA A 228 15.19 -0.67 -5.63
N THR A 229 15.67 -1.13 -4.46
CA THR A 229 16.19 -2.50 -4.31
C THR A 229 15.11 -3.53 -4.60
N ARG A 230 13.88 -3.37 -4.06
CA ARG A 230 12.77 -4.30 -4.30
C ARG A 230 12.33 -4.32 -5.77
N MET A 231 12.19 -3.15 -6.39
CA MET A 231 11.88 -3.04 -7.82
C MET A 231 12.96 -3.71 -8.69
N ALA A 232 14.24 -3.53 -8.36
CA ALA A 232 15.32 -4.19 -9.09
C ALA A 232 15.28 -5.73 -8.93
N GLU A 233 15.03 -6.23 -7.72
CA GLU A 233 14.87 -7.67 -7.45
C GLU A 233 13.72 -8.27 -8.29
N GLN A 234 12.58 -7.59 -8.38
CA GLN A 234 11.43 -8.06 -9.16
C GLN A 234 11.67 -7.96 -10.68
N ALA A 235 12.31 -6.88 -11.14
CA ALA A 235 12.67 -6.73 -12.55
C ALA A 235 13.64 -7.84 -13.01
N LEU A 236 14.62 -8.22 -12.18
CA LEU A 236 15.52 -9.36 -12.45
C LEU A 236 14.78 -10.70 -12.56
N ARG A 237 13.59 -10.81 -11.96
CA ARG A 237 12.71 -11.98 -12.03
C ARG A 237 11.69 -11.88 -13.17
N GLY A 238 11.76 -10.84 -14.00
CA GLY A 238 10.82 -10.59 -15.10
C GLY A 238 9.45 -10.10 -14.63
N LYS A 239 9.35 -9.63 -13.39
CA LYS A 239 8.12 -9.05 -12.81
C LYS A 239 8.26 -7.54 -12.86
N PHE A 240 7.46 -6.91 -13.72
CA PHE A 240 7.48 -5.48 -13.97
C PHE A 240 6.32 -4.77 -13.31
#